data_AF-A0A367QJH4-F1
#
_entry.id   AF-A0A367QJH4-F1
#
_cell.length_a   1.000
_cell.length_b   1.000
_cell.length_c   1.000
_cell.angle_alpha   90.00
_cell.angle_beta   90.00
_cell.angle_gamma   90.00
#
_symmetry.space_group_name_H-M   'P 1'
#
loop_
_entity.id
_entity.type
_entity.pdbx_description
1 polymer ?
#
loop_
_entity_poly.entity_id
_entity_poly.type
_entity_poly.pdbx_seq_one_letter_code
_entity_poly.pdbx_strand_id
1 'polypeptide(L)'
;MNVKFKKSFEKDLSKIRDETLLQRIQAVIEEVENAENLGEVNNIKKFKADGDYYRIRIGDYRIGLTISDGAIVFVRALQRKDIYRYFP
;
A
#
# COMPACT_ATOMS: atom_id res chain seq x y z
N MET A 1 -10.34 3.39 -9.36
CA MET A 1 -9.90 4.61 -8.64
C MET A 1 -8.74 5.31 -9.30
N ASN A 2 -8.55 6.61 -9.05
CA ASN A 2 -7.29 7.30 -9.37
C ASN A 2 -6.23 6.96 -8.31
N VAL A 3 -5.06 6.46 -8.73
CA VAL A 3 -3.95 6.11 -7.83
C VAL A 3 -2.69 6.93 -8.14
N LYS A 4 -1.88 7.17 -7.12
CA LYS A 4 -0.59 7.86 -7.21
C LYS A 4 0.46 7.11 -6.40
N PHE A 5 1.72 7.28 -6.76
CA PHE A 5 2.84 6.64 -6.08
C PHE A 5 3.79 7.71 -5.52
N LYS A 6 4.19 7.57 -4.25
CA LYS A 6 5.28 8.38 -3.70
C LYS A 6 6.62 7.78 -4.13
N LYS A 7 7.63 8.64 -4.29
CA LYS A 7 9.03 8.21 -4.50
C LYS A 7 9.53 7.22 -3.43
N SER A 8 9.01 7.28 -2.20
CA SER A 8 9.34 6.31 -1.15
C SER A 8 8.84 4.91 -1.48
N PHE A 9 7.65 4.78 -2.08
CA PHE A 9 7.09 3.51 -2.52
C PHE A 9 7.95 2.92 -3.63
N GLU A 10 8.28 3.70 -4.66
CA GLU A 10 9.17 3.29 -5.76
C GLU A 10 10.54 2.79 -5.23
N LYS A 11 11.13 3.54 -4.29
CA LYS A 11 12.39 3.15 -3.62
C LYS A 11 12.28 1.91 -2.76
N ASP A 12 11.11 1.62 -2.21
CA ASP A 12 10.88 0.40 -1.46
C ASP A 12 10.78 -0.80 -2.41
N LEU A 13 10.06 -0.65 -3.54
CA LEU A 13 9.94 -1.68 -4.56
C LEU A 13 11.29 -2.05 -5.19
N SER A 14 12.15 -1.07 -5.48
CA SER A 14 13.47 -1.33 -6.09
C SER A 14 14.43 -2.14 -5.19
N LYS A 15 14.12 -2.27 -3.90
CA LYS A 15 14.88 -3.10 -2.96
C LYS A 15 14.37 -4.54 -2.86
N ILE A 16 13.18 -4.82 -3.39
CA ILE A 16 12.57 -6.14 -3.36
C ILE A 16 13.12 -6.95 -4.54
N ARG A 17 13.78 -8.08 -4.25
CA ARG A 17 14.29 -9.02 -5.26
C ARG A 17 13.40 -10.24 -5.46
N ASP A 18 12.40 -10.42 -4.60
CA ASP A 18 11.44 -11.51 -4.69
C ASP A 18 10.39 -11.18 -5.75
N GLU A 19 10.49 -11.82 -6.91
CA GLU A 19 9.57 -11.64 -8.04
C GLU A 19 8.13 -12.04 -7.70
N THR A 20 7.95 -13.09 -6.88
CA THR A 20 6.61 -13.53 -6.47
C THR A 20 5.96 -12.51 -5.55
N LEU A 21 6.75 -11.84 -4.69
CA LEU A 21 6.26 -10.71 -3.92
C LEU A 21 5.91 -9.52 -4.81
N LEU A 22 6.74 -9.18 -5.79
CA LEU A 22 6.46 -8.09 -6.73
C LEU A 22 5.17 -8.32 -7.52
N GLN A 23 4.94 -9.54 -8.02
CA GLN A 23 3.70 -9.92 -8.68
C GLN A 23 2.47 -9.77 -7.77
N ARG A 24 2.58 -10.17 -6.49
CA ARG A 24 1.50 -9.97 -5.52
C ARG A 24 1.25 -8.49 -5.22
N ILE A 25 2.30 -7.66 -5.19
CA ILE A 25 2.16 -6.21 -5.03
C ILE A 25 1.46 -5.60 -6.25
N GLN A 26 1.84 -6.01 -7.46
CA GLN A 26 1.20 -5.57 -8.69
C GLN A 26 -0.30 -5.92 -8.69
N ALA A 27 -0.66 -7.16 -8.35
CA ALA A 27 -2.06 -7.57 -8.26
C ALA A 27 -2.88 -6.71 -7.27
N VAL A 28 -2.26 -6.28 -6.17
CA VAL A 28 -2.90 -5.36 -5.21
C VAL A 28 -3.05 -3.95 -5.77
N ILE A 29 -2.07 -3.46 -6.54
CA ILE A 29 -2.19 -2.16 -7.22
C ILE A 29 -3.37 -2.20 -8.20
N GLU A 30 -3.43 -3.24 -9.03
CA GLU A 30 -4.52 -3.46 -10.00
C GLU A 30 -5.88 -3.61 -9.29
N GLU A 31 -5.95 -4.31 -8.16
CA GLU A 31 -7.17 -4.42 -7.36
C GLU A 31 -7.66 -3.05 -6.88
N VAL A 32 -6.75 -2.20 -6.37
CA VAL A 32 -7.09 -0.84 -5.90
C VAL A 32 -7.47 0.08 -7.07
N GLU A 33 -6.81 -0.05 -8.21
CA GLU A 33 -7.14 0.70 -9.42
C GLU A 33 -8.53 0.35 -9.97
N ASN A 34 -8.97 -0.90 -9.83
CA ASN A 34 -10.26 -1.36 -10.33
C ASN A 34 -11.42 -1.26 -9.31
N ALA A 35 -11.12 -1.08 -8.01
CA ALA A 35 -12.16 -0.94 -6.99
C ALA A 35 -12.97 0.37 -7.12
N GLU A 36 -14.24 0.34 -6.69
CA GLU A 36 -15.09 1.53 -6.60
C GLU A 36 -14.85 2.29 -5.29
N ASN A 37 -14.65 1.57 -4.20
CA ASN A 37 -14.32 2.12 -2.88
C ASN A 37 -13.28 1.24 -2.15
N LEU A 38 -12.54 1.83 -1.20
CA LEU A 38 -11.47 1.12 -0.49
C LEU A 38 -11.99 -0.03 0.38
N GLY A 39 -13.29 -0.05 0.71
CA GLY A 39 -13.90 -1.11 1.52
C GLY A 39 -13.96 -2.46 0.81
N GLU A 40 -13.91 -2.47 -0.52
CA GLU A 40 -13.94 -3.67 -1.35
C GLU A 40 -12.56 -4.33 -1.49
N VAL A 41 -11.50 -3.57 -1.24
CA VAL A 41 -10.12 -4.05 -1.41
C VAL A 41 -9.80 -5.07 -0.32
N ASN A 42 -9.35 -6.24 -0.72
CA ASN A 42 -9.06 -7.32 0.22
C ASN A 42 -7.88 -6.97 1.13
N ASN A 43 -7.93 -7.48 2.37
CA ASN A 43 -6.87 -7.33 3.37
C ASN A 43 -6.51 -5.88 3.75
N ILE A 44 -7.35 -4.92 3.40
CA ILE A 44 -7.20 -3.53 3.81
C ILE A 44 -7.63 -3.33 5.27
N LYS A 45 -6.90 -2.50 6.00
CA LYS A 45 -7.31 -1.99 7.32
C LYS A 45 -6.93 -0.52 7.46
N LYS A 46 -7.85 0.30 7.98
CA LYS A 46 -7.52 1.65 8.43
C LYS A 46 -6.63 1.57 9.68
N PHE A 47 -5.64 2.46 9.77
CA PHE A 47 -4.87 2.62 10.99
C PHE A 47 -5.67 3.35 12.06
N LYS A 48 -5.26 3.21 13.33
CA LYS A 48 -5.85 3.94 14.46
C LYS A 48 -5.34 5.38 14.60
N ALA A 49 -4.37 5.79 13.79
CA ALA A 49 -3.83 7.14 13.80
C ALA A 49 -4.85 8.13 13.21
N ASP A 50 -4.77 9.39 13.63
CA ASP A 50 -5.57 10.46 13.03
C ASP A 50 -5.24 10.59 11.54
N GLY A 51 -6.30 10.67 10.73
CA GLY A 51 -6.22 10.81 9.28
C GLY A 51 -6.57 9.54 8.48
N ASP A 52 -6.39 9.66 7.17
CA ASP A 52 -6.80 8.65 6.20
C ASP A 52 -5.61 7.78 5.80
N TYR A 53 -5.09 7.03 6.78
CA TYR A 53 -4.02 6.05 6.58
C TYR A 53 -4.55 4.62 6.62
N TYR A 54 -4.17 3.84 5.62
CA TYR A 54 -4.62 2.46 5.44
C TYR A 54 -3.44 1.55 5.16
N ARG A 55 -3.66 0.25 5.37
CA ARG A 55 -2.67 -0.79 5.15
C ARG A 55 -3.28 -1.98 4.43
N ILE A 56 -2.61 -2.48 3.41
CA ILE A 56 -2.91 -3.79 2.83
C ILE A 56 -1.84 -4.79 3.26
N ARG A 57 -2.25 -5.98 3.69
CA ARG A 57 -1.34 -7.06 4.10
C ARG A 57 -1.03 -7.98 2.92
N ILE A 58 0.25 -8.23 2.65
CA ILE A 58 0.73 -9.22 1.68
C ILE A 58 1.79 -10.10 2.35
N GLY A 59 1.39 -11.26 2.88
CA GLY A 59 2.31 -12.12 3.65
C GLY A 59 2.97 -11.38 4.81
N ASP A 60 4.30 -11.24 4.74
CA ASP A 60 5.16 -10.50 5.70
C ASP A 60 5.45 -9.05 5.31
N TYR A 61 4.96 -8.62 4.15
CA TYR A 61 4.98 -7.23 3.70
C TYR A 61 3.64 -6.54 3.96
N ARG A 62 3.71 -5.20 4.00
CA ARG A 62 2.55 -4.33 4.14
C ARG A 62 2.73 -3.14 3.20
N ILE A 63 1.65 -2.82 2.51
CA ILE A 63 1.55 -1.63 1.69
C ILE A 63 0.86 -0.57 2.51
N GLY A 64 1.48 0.60 2.63
CA GLY A 64 0.91 1.79 3.27
C GLY A 64 0.26 2.69 2.22
N LEU A 65 -0.99 3.08 2.48
CA LEU A 65 -1.81 3.90 1.59
C LEU A 65 -2.35 5.11 2.35
N THR A 66 -2.50 6.23 1.66
CA THR A 66 -3.27 7.36 2.18
C THR A 66 -4.21 7.94 1.13
N ILE A 67 -5.21 8.72 1.55
CA ILE A 67 -6.10 9.43 0.63
C ILE A 67 -5.67 10.90 0.61
N SER A 68 -5.37 11.42 -0.58
CA SER A 68 -5.02 12.83 -0.79
C SER A 68 -5.65 13.33 -2.07
N ASP A 69 -6.34 14.47 -2.00
CA ASP A 69 -6.97 15.12 -3.16
C ASP A 69 -7.89 14.18 -3.96
N GLY A 70 -8.63 13.32 -3.25
CA GLY A 70 -9.54 12.34 -3.85
C GLY A 70 -8.84 11.17 -4.57
N ALA A 71 -7.51 11.02 -4.44
CA ALA A 71 -6.75 9.92 -5.01
C ALA A 71 -6.17 9.02 -3.90
N ILE A 72 -6.01 7.74 -4.22
CA ILE A 72 -5.29 6.79 -3.36
C ILE A 72 -3.79 6.95 -3.62
N VAL A 73 -3.02 7.18 -2.57
CA VAL A 73 -1.58 7.38 -2.66
C VAL A 73 -0.86 6.22 -2.00
N PHE A 74 -0.13 5.45 -2.80
CA PHE A 74 0.80 4.42 -2.32
C PHE A 74 2.05 5.08 -1.75
N VAL A 75 2.28 4.88 -0.45
CA VAL A 75 3.35 5.58 0.29
C VAL A 75 4.54 4.67 0.53
N ARG A 76 4.32 3.44 1.03
CA ARG A 76 5.37 2.49 1.45
C ARG A 76 5.05 1.04 1.10
N ALA A 77 6.08 0.24 0.86
CA ALA A 77 5.98 -1.22 0.69
C ALA A 77 7.06 -1.91 1.52
N LEU A 78 6.76 -2.23 2.78
CA LEU A 78 7.76 -2.63 3.77
C LEU A 78 7.42 -3.95 4.46
N GLN A 79 8.44 -4.61 5.01
CA GLN A 79 8.23 -5.73 5.93
C GLN A 79 7.48 -5.28 7.19
N ARG A 80 6.80 -6.22 7.86
CA ARG A 80 6.08 -6.01 9.12
C ARG A 80 6.86 -5.21 10.15
N LYS A 81 8.13 -5.59 10.33
CA LYS A 81 9.01 -5.04 11.37
C LYS A 81 9.38 -3.57 11.11
N ASP A 82 9.34 -3.16 9.86
CA ASP A 82 9.81 -1.83 9.43
C ASP A 82 8.65 -0.86 9.24
N ILE A 83 7.45 -1.33 8.85
CA ILE A 83 6.37 -0.41 8.49
C ILE A 83 6.02 0.55 9.62
N TYR A 84 5.89 0.09 10.87
CA TYR A 84 5.53 0.95 12.01
C TYR A 84 6.59 1.97 12.42
N ARG A 85 7.83 1.85 11.90
CA ARG A 85 8.86 2.88 12.09
C ARG A 85 8.71 4.04 11.11
N TYR A 86 7.96 3.83 10.03
CA TYR A 86 7.91 4.77 8.93
C TYR A 86 6.50 5.00 8.33
N PHE A 87 5.47 4.33 8.84
CA PHE A 87 4.08 4.40 8.39
C PHE A 87 3.09 3.65 9.33
N PRO A 88 1.98 4.26 9.79
CA PRO A 88 1.65 5.68 9.71
C PRO A 88 2.67 6.47 10.52
#